data_AF-A0A7J8P5C3-F1
#
_entry.id   AF-A0A7J8P5C3-F1
#
_cell.length_a   1.000
_cell.length_b   1.000
_cell.length_c   1.000
_cell.angle_alpha   90.00
_cell.angle_beta   90.00
_cell.angle_gamma   90.00
#
_symmetry.space_group_name_H-M   'P 1'
#
loop_
_entity.id
_entity.type
_entity.pdbx_description
1 polymer ?
#
loop_
_entity_poly.entity_id
_entity_poly.type
_entity_poly.pdbx_seq_one_letter_code
_entity_poly.pdbx_strand_id
1 'polypeptide(L)'
;MLGVLLDRRLLPLVLPALSFVVLYSKLPHKELRFIISSVPIFNLSAAVAASRILGCTIITFMASYENYPSGRALKELHQIGHLANKSNELWVHIDPFSAMNGISLFCENEMPWRYSKEEEITLEEFGQRNFTYLINEHRTIDGYKCLFYVNGFSRLRRQSGFPPIILDKEPKVYIHGNIRNEELMLKPWPGCS
;
A
#
# COMPACT_ATOMS: atom_id res chain seq x y z
N MET A 1 -18.25 -17.55 -18.81
CA MET A 1 -19.28 -16.50 -18.67
C MET A 1 -18.74 -15.22 -18.05
N LEU A 2 -17.85 -15.27 -17.04
CA LEU A 2 -17.27 -14.06 -16.43
C LEU A 2 -16.61 -13.11 -17.45
N GLY A 3 -15.89 -13.65 -18.45
CA GLY A 3 -15.29 -12.84 -19.52
C GLY A 3 -16.30 -12.07 -20.38
N VAL A 4 -17.49 -12.64 -20.61
CA VAL A 4 -18.58 -11.98 -21.37
C VAL A 4 -19.22 -10.86 -20.55
N LEU A 5 -19.29 -11.02 -19.22
CA LEU A 5 -19.75 -9.98 -18.31
C LEU A 5 -18.73 -8.82 -18.22
N LEU A 6 -17.43 -9.14 -18.24
CA LEU A 6 -16.34 -8.17 -18.21
C LEU A 6 -16.13 -7.45 -19.55
N ASP A 7 -16.40 -8.12 -20.67
CA ASP A 7 -16.26 -7.54 -22.01
C ASP A 7 -17.44 -7.94 -22.91
N ARG A 8 -18.36 -6.99 -23.12
CA ARG A 8 -19.55 -7.18 -23.98
C ARG A 8 -19.20 -7.50 -25.43
N ARG A 9 -17.98 -7.21 -25.88
CA ARG A 9 -17.51 -7.52 -27.24
C ARG A 9 -17.40 -9.03 -27.48
N LEU A 10 -17.28 -9.82 -26.41
CA LEU A 10 -17.21 -11.28 -26.49
C LEU A 10 -18.57 -11.95 -26.62
N LEU A 11 -19.65 -11.25 -26.27
CA LEU A 11 -21.02 -11.77 -26.34
C LEU A 11 -21.40 -12.31 -27.74
N PRO A 12 -21.18 -11.59 -28.85
CA PRO A 12 -21.54 -12.10 -30.19
C PRO A 12 -20.75 -13.36 -30.60
N LEU A 13 -19.59 -13.62 -29.99
CA LEU A 13 -18.78 -14.81 -30.27
C LEU A 13 -19.18 -16.00 -29.38
N VAL A 14 -19.37 -15.75 -28.07
CA VAL A 14 -19.65 -16.79 -27.09
C VAL A 14 -21.10 -17.28 -27.15
N LEU A 15 -22.05 -16.41 -27.50
CA LEU A 15 -23.47 -16.76 -27.53
C LEU A 15 -23.82 -17.86 -28.55
N PRO A 16 -23.34 -17.80 -29.81
CA PRO A 16 -23.54 -18.91 -30.76
C PRO A 16 -22.87 -20.22 -30.31
N ALA A 17 -21.65 -20.15 -29.76
CA ALA A 17 -20.92 -21.31 -29.27
C ALA A 17 -21.64 -21.97 -28.08
N LEU A 18 -22.16 -21.18 -27.15
CA LEU A 18 -22.95 -21.65 -26.02
C LEU A 18 -24.28 -22.26 -26.49
N SER A 19 -24.98 -21.58 -27.40
CA SER A 19 -26.22 -22.09 -28.00
C SER A 19 -25.99 -23.43 -28.69
N PHE A 20 -24.91 -23.56 -29.46
CA PHE A 20 -24.51 -24.79 -30.11
C PHE A 20 -24.33 -25.94 -29.11
N VAL A 21 -23.55 -25.72 -28.04
CA VAL A 21 -23.34 -26.73 -26.99
C VAL A 21 -24.65 -27.10 -26.27
N VAL A 22 -25.51 -26.13 -25.98
CA VAL A 22 -26.81 -26.38 -25.32
C VAL A 22 -27.73 -27.23 -26.21
N LEU A 23 -27.81 -26.93 -27.51
CA LEU A 23 -28.60 -27.72 -28.45
C LEU A 23 -28.02 -29.13 -28.60
N TYR A 24 -26.70 -29.26 -28.74
CA TYR A 24 -26.02 -30.56 -28.86
C TYR A 24 -26.08 -31.39 -27.58
N SER A 25 -26.22 -30.77 -26.41
CA SER A 25 -26.38 -31.48 -25.12
C SER A 25 -27.65 -32.33 -25.04
N LYS A 26 -28.64 -32.08 -25.92
CA LYS A 26 -29.89 -32.86 -26.00
C LYS A 26 -29.77 -34.12 -26.86
N LEU A 27 -28.63 -34.36 -27.53
CA LEU A 27 -28.42 -35.57 -28.32
C LEU A 27 -28.23 -36.79 -27.40
N PRO A 28 -28.85 -37.94 -27.72
CA PRO A 28 -28.70 -39.17 -26.94
C PRO A 28 -27.27 -39.74 -27.04
N HIS A 29 -26.59 -39.49 -28.17
CA HIS A 29 -25.23 -39.92 -28.42
C HIS A 29 -24.23 -38.80 -28.08
N LYS A 30 -23.32 -39.03 -27.13
CA LYS A 30 -22.35 -38.04 -26.65
C LYS A 30 -20.94 -38.40 -27.12
N GLU A 31 -20.35 -37.53 -27.94
CA GLU A 31 -18.94 -37.63 -28.32
C GLU A 31 -18.29 -36.26 -28.26
N LEU A 32 -17.02 -36.21 -27.82
CA LEU A 32 -16.27 -34.97 -27.68
C LEU A 32 -16.07 -34.25 -29.02
N ARG A 33 -15.92 -35.01 -30.12
CA ARG A 33 -15.69 -34.44 -31.46
C ARG A 33 -16.79 -33.49 -31.93
N PHE A 34 -18.01 -33.64 -31.42
CA PHE A 34 -19.12 -32.77 -31.79
C PHE A 34 -19.01 -31.36 -31.21
N ILE A 35 -18.31 -31.18 -30.09
CA ILE A 35 -18.19 -29.88 -29.41
C ILE A 35 -16.81 -29.24 -29.54
N ILE A 36 -15.84 -29.92 -30.16
CA ILE A 36 -14.43 -29.48 -30.16
C ILE A 36 -14.24 -28.09 -30.78
N SER A 37 -15.04 -27.72 -31.78
CA SER A 37 -15.00 -26.41 -32.42
C SER A 37 -15.40 -25.25 -31.49
N SER A 38 -16.10 -25.52 -30.39
CA SER A 38 -16.49 -24.51 -29.40
C SER A 38 -15.38 -24.19 -28.39
N VAL A 39 -14.41 -25.10 -28.21
CA VAL A 39 -13.34 -24.97 -27.20
C VAL A 39 -12.47 -23.72 -27.41
N PRO A 40 -11.98 -23.40 -28.63
CA PRO A 40 -11.19 -22.19 -28.84
C PRO A 40 -11.92 -20.89 -28.46
N ILE A 41 -13.24 -20.84 -28.70
CA ILE A 41 -14.08 -19.68 -28.38
C ILE A 41 -14.18 -19.49 -26.86
N PHE A 42 -14.39 -20.58 -26.11
CA PHE A 42 -14.42 -20.51 -24.65
C PHE A 42 -13.04 -20.19 -24.06
N ASN A 43 -11.96 -20.72 -24.63
CA ASN A 43 -10.59 -20.39 -24.21
C ASN A 43 -10.28 -18.90 -24.42
N LEU A 44 -10.67 -18.33 -25.57
CA LEU A 44 -10.53 -16.88 -25.80
C LEU A 44 -11.29 -16.07 -24.75
N SER A 45 -12.54 -16.44 -24.45
CA SER A 45 -13.32 -15.76 -23.42
C SER A 45 -12.69 -15.87 -22.03
N ALA A 46 -12.12 -17.04 -21.68
CA ALA A 46 -11.41 -17.24 -20.43
C ALA A 46 -10.12 -16.41 -20.36
N ALA A 47 -9.35 -16.35 -21.45
CA ALA A 47 -8.12 -15.57 -21.54
C ALA A 47 -8.37 -14.07 -21.35
N VAL A 48 -9.41 -13.51 -21.99
CA VAL A 48 -9.77 -12.09 -21.80
C VAL A 48 -10.22 -11.84 -20.36
N ALA A 49 -11.01 -12.74 -19.76
CA ALA A 49 -11.42 -12.62 -18.36
C ALA A 49 -10.20 -12.59 -17.42
N ALA A 50 -9.29 -13.55 -17.60
CA ALA A 50 -8.08 -13.68 -16.80
C ALA A 50 -7.20 -12.43 -16.93
N SER A 51 -7.01 -11.90 -18.14
CA SER A 51 -6.24 -10.67 -18.38
C SER A 51 -6.82 -9.46 -17.63
N ARG A 52 -8.15 -9.30 -17.64
CA ARG A 52 -8.82 -8.20 -16.91
C ARG A 52 -8.68 -8.36 -15.39
N ILE A 53 -8.89 -9.57 -14.88
CA ILE A 53 -8.72 -9.87 -13.45
C ILE A 53 -7.28 -9.58 -13.02
N LEU A 54 -6.29 -10.09 -13.75
CA LEU A 54 -4.88 -9.85 -13.46
C LEU A 54 -4.54 -8.36 -13.45
N GLY A 55 -5.06 -7.59 -14.42
CA GLY A 55 -4.91 -6.13 -14.43
C GLY A 55 -5.46 -5.49 -13.16
N CYS A 56 -6.68 -5.85 -12.75
CA CYS A 56 -7.27 -5.37 -11.50
C CYS A 56 -6.44 -5.79 -10.27
N THR A 57 -6.00 -7.06 -10.21
CA THR A 57 -5.18 -7.60 -9.12
C THR A 57 -3.84 -6.88 -8.98
N ILE A 58 -3.18 -6.55 -10.10
CA ILE A 58 -1.92 -5.80 -10.07
C ILE A 58 -2.17 -4.40 -9.49
N ILE A 59 -3.22 -3.71 -9.92
CA ILE A 59 -3.57 -2.38 -9.42
C ILE A 59 -3.90 -2.41 -7.93
N THR A 60 -4.73 -3.36 -7.48
CA THR A 60 -5.09 -3.49 -6.06
C THR A 60 -3.90 -3.92 -5.22
N PHE A 61 -3.02 -4.78 -5.73
CA PHE A 61 -1.76 -5.13 -5.08
C PHE A 61 -0.86 -3.92 -4.90
N MET A 62 -0.63 -3.13 -5.96
CA MET A 62 0.16 -1.91 -5.87
C MET A 62 -0.43 -0.91 -4.88
N ALA A 63 -1.76 -0.77 -4.84
CA ALA A 63 -2.43 0.13 -3.91
C ALA A 63 -2.25 -0.37 -2.47
N SER A 64 -2.45 -1.68 -2.24
CA SER A 64 -2.26 -2.31 -0.94
C SER A 64 -0.82 -2.24 -0.44
N TYR A 65 0.18 -2.33 -1.33
CA TYR A 65 1.58 -2.18 -0.96
C TYR A 65 1.90 -0.78 -0.40
N GLU A 66 1.16 0.23 -0.87
CA GLU A 66 1.34 1.63 -0.48
C GLU A 66 0.45 2.06 0.70
N ASN A 67 -0.40 1.18 1.22
CA ASN A 67 -1.32 1.47 2.33
C ASN A 67 -0.68 1.42 3.72
N TYR A 68 0.58 0.98 3.84
CA TYR A 68 1.27 0.84 5.14
C TYR A 68 2.53 1.72 5.22
N PRO A 69 2.40 3.06 5.09
CA PRO A 69 3.54 3.97 5.04
C PRO A 69 4.33 4.03 6.37
N SER A 70 3.70 3.81 7.52
CA SER A 70 4.35 3.98 8.82
C SER A 70 5.42 2.93 9.09
N GLY A 71 5.23 1.69 8.62
CA GLY A 71 6.26 0.66 8.68
C GLY A 71 7.52 1.05 7.90
N ARG A 72 7.36 1.70 6.74
CA ARG A 72 8.48 2.24 5.96
C ARG A 72 9.13 3.43 6.66
N ALA A 73 8.33 4.32 7.23
CA ALA A 73 8.81 5.46 8.02
C ALA A 73 9.72 5.02 9.16
N LEU A 74 9.32 4.00 9.92
CA LEU A 74 10.13 3.45 11.01
C LEU A 74 11.42 2.80 10.48
N LYS A 75 11.34 2.04 9.39
CA LYS A 75 12.51 1.43 8.75
C LYS A 75 13.51 2.48 8.27
N GLU A 76 13.04 3.54 7.61
CA GLU A 76 13.88 4.65 7.16
C GLU A 76 14.47 5.41 8.35
N LEU A 77 13.69 5.62 9.42
CA LEU A 77 14.20 6.21 10.65
C LEU A 77 15.33 5.37 11.26
N HIS A 78 15.22 4.04 11.28
CA HIS A 78 16.31 3.18 11.76
C HIS A 78 17.58 3.28 10.91
N GLN A 79 17.42 3.36 9.58
CA GLN A 79 18.54 3.46 8.65
C GLN A 79 19.25 4.82 8.76
N ILE A 80 18.49 5.92 8.75
CA ILE A 80 19.05 7.26 8.83
C ILE A 80 19.49 7.54 10.25
N GLY A 81 18.66 7.26 11.25
CA GLY A 81 18.86 7.58 12.65
C GLY A 81 19.89 6.72 13.38
N HIS A 82 20.57 5.80 12.69
CA HIS A 82 21.76 5.13 13.23
C HIS A 82 22.86 6.18 13.46
N LEU A 83 22.90 6.71 14.67
CA LEU A 83 23.94 7.62 15.13
C LEU A 83 25.13 6.74 15.50
N ALA A 84 26.22 6.87 14.76
CA ALA A 84 27.50 6.30 15.17
C ALA A 84 27.88 6.94 16.53
N ASN A 85 28.09 6.11 17.56
CA ASN A 85 28.38 6.48 18.96
C ASN A 85 27.23 7.06 19.79
N LYS A 86 26.18 6.28 20.09
CA LYS A 86 25.34 6.55 21.28
C LYS A 86 25.26 5.39 22.25
N SER A 87 25.63 5.68 23.50
CA SER A 87 25.33 4.88 24.69
C SER A 87 23.90 5.07 25.20
N ASN A 88 23.23 6.15 24.75
CA ASN A 88 21.93 6.59 25.28
C ASN A 88 20.78 6.01 24.47
N GLU A 89 19.67 5.70 25.16
CA GLU A 89 18.45 5.21 24.55
C GLU A 89 17.77 6.28 23.68
N LEU A 90 17.28 5.86 22.51
CA LEU A 90 16.52 6.66 21.57
C LEU A 90 15.03 6.31 21.69
N TRP A 91 14.27 7.18 22.34
CA TRP A 91 12.84 7.00 22.51
C TRP A 91 12.06 7.48 21.28
N VAL A 92 11.31 6.56 20.67
CA VAL A 92 10.45 6.78 19.53
C VAL A 92 9.00 6.62 19.98
N HIS A 93 8.21 7.68 19.85
CA HIS A 93 6.78 7.60 20.04
C HIS A 93 6.07 7.23 18.75
N ILE A 94 5.13 6.30 18.81
CA ILE A 94 4.31 5.82 17.71
C ILE A 94 2.85 6.17 18.03
N ASP A 95 2.27 7.06 17.25
CA ASP A 95 0.87 7.46 17.42
C ASP A 95 -0.11 6.35 16.95
N PRO A 96 -1.40 6.43 17.33
CA PRO A 96 -2.40 5.43 16.94
C PRO A 96 -2.50 5.24 15.43
N PHE A 97 -2.43 6.35 14.66
CA PHE A 97 -2.42 6.28 13.21
C PHE A 97 -1.25 5.44 12.70
N SER A 98 -0.04 5.65 13.20
CA SER A 98 1.15 4.93 12.74
C SER A 98 1.17 3.47 13.18
N ALA A 99 0.63 3.17 14.36
CA ALA A 99 0.42 1.80 14.82
C ALA A 99 -0.54 1.03 13.90
N MET A 100 -1.60 1.67 13.40
CA MET A 100 -2.57 1.05 12.48
C MET A 100 -2.08 0.98 11.02
N ASN A 101 -1.09 1.82 10.65
CA ASN A 101 -0.59 1.95 9.28
C ASN A 101 0.80 1.30 9.05
N GLY A 102 1.07 0.20 9.76
CA GLY A 102 2.15 -0.73 9.40
C GLY A 102 3.28 -0.87 10.42
N ILE A 103 3.23 -0.16 11.55
CA ILE A 103 4.20 -0.38 12.64
C ILE A 103 3.69 -1.49 13.56
N SER A 104 4.49 -2.54 13.70
CA SER A 104 4.24 -3.65 14.62
C SER A 104 5.46 -3.94 15.49
N LEU A 105 5.30 -4.82 16.48
CA LEU A 105 6.41 -5.28 17.33
C LEU A 105 7.56 -5.91 16.52
N PHE A 106 7.26 -6.52 15.36
CA PHE A 106 8.29 -7.11 14.48
C PHE A 106 9.14 -6.06 13.74
N CYS A 107 8.75 -4.78 13.79
CA CYS A 107 9.50 -3.69 13.18
C CYS A 107 10.53 -3.07 14.14
N GLU A 108 10.50 -3.46 15.41
CA GLU A 108 11.33 -2.90 16.47
C GLU A 108 12.75 -3.47 16.41
N ASN A 109 13.74 -2.57 16.38
CA ASN A 109 15.15 -2.91 16.56
C ASN A 109 15.54 -2.89 18.04
N GLU A 110 16.61 -3.61 18.38
CA GLU A 110 17.22 -3.61 19.71
C GLU A 110 17.89 -2.25 20.05
N MET A 111 18.75 -2.25 21.08
CA MET A 111 19.49 -1.06 21.48
C MET A 111 20.14 -0.34 20.28
N PRO A 112 20.06 1.00 20.23
CA PRO A 112 19.62 1.93 21.29
C PRO A 112 18.11 2.25 21.29
N TRP A 113 17.28 1.57 20.50
CA TRP A 113 15.90 2.01 20.27
C TRP A 113 14.92 1.58 21.38
N ARG A 114 14.02 2.49 21.74
CA ARG A 114 12.89 2.27 22.68
C ARG A 114 11.63 2.86 22.09
N TYR A 115 10.52 2.12 22.18
CA TYR A 115 9.27 2.50 21.54
C TYR A 115 8.18 2.73 22.58
N SER A 116 7.41 3.81 22.42
CA SER A 116 6.22 4.09 23.21
C SER A 116 5.00 4.21 22.31
N LYS A 117 3.92 3.53 22.68
CA LYS A 117 2.60 3.57 22.01
C LYS A 117 1.54 4.16 22.94
N GLU A 118 1.94 5.06 23.82
CA GLU A 118 1.03 5.72 24.74
C GLU A 118 -0.06 6.48 23.96
N GLU A 119 -1.30 6.04 24.07
CA GLU A 119 -2.41 6.65 23.34
C GLU A 119 -2.89 7.94 24.04
N GLU A 120 -3.73 8.72 23.37
CA GLU A 120 -4.40 9.90 23.94
C GLU A 120 -3.49 11.08 24.37
N ILE A 121 -2.24 11.14 23.88
CA ILE A 121 -1.38 12.33 24.04
C ILE A 121 -1.85 13.45 23.11
N THR A 122 -2.16 14.62 23.67
CA THR A 122 -2.54 15.81 22.89
C THR A 122 -1.33 16.47 22.21
N LEU A 123 -1.57 17.25 21.15
CA LEU A 123 -0.48 17.86 20.37
C LEU A 123 0.40 18.80 21.21
N GLU A 124 -0.21 19.49 22.17
CA GLU A 124 0.43 20.44 23.06
C GLU A 124 1.27 19.76 24.16
N GLU A 125 0.89 18.54 24.56
CA GLU A 125 1.59 17.76 25.59
C GLU A 125 2.89 17.16 25.09
N PHE A 126 3.06 16.94 23.78
CA PHE A 126 4.29 16.37 23.22
C PHE A 126 5.52 17.18 23.62
N GLY A 127 5.45 18.51 23.65
CA GLY A 127 6.57 19.37 24.03
C GLY A 127 7.05 19.17 25.49
N GLN A 128 6.22 18.57 26.35
CA GLN A 128 6.56 18.24 27.74
C GLN A 128 7.12 16.82 27.88
N ARG A 129 6.90 15.95 26.88
CA ARG A 129 7.40 14.58 26.86
C ARG A 129 8.87 14.54 26.41
N ASN A 130 9.59 13.51 26.86
CA ASN A 130 11.01 13.31 26.56
C ASN A 130 11.24 12.29 25.42
N PHE A 131 10.42 12.34 24.36
CA PHE A 131 10.65 11.51 23.18
C PHE A 131 11.74 12.14 22.31
N THR A 132 12.62 11.30 21.75
CA THR A 132 13.66 11.74 20.81
C THR A 132 13.09 11.91 19.41
N TYR A 133 12.27 10.94 19.00
CA TYR A 133 11.57 10.94 17.72
C TYR A 133 10.06 10.74 17.93
N LEU A 134 9.26 11.32 17.06
CA LEU A 134 7.84 11.03 16.93
C LEU A 134 7.56 10.51 15.52
N ILE A 135 6.77 9.47 15.41
CA ILE A 135 6.15 9.05 14.15
C ILE A 135 4.68 9.36 14.30
N ASN A 136 4.21 10.34 13.51
CA ASN A 136 2.88 10.93 13.69
C ASN A 136 2.20 11.26 12.36
N GLU A 137 0.86 11.24 12.34
CA GLU A 137 0.07 11.69 11.20
C GLU A 137 0.11 13.20 10.96
N HIS A 138 0.38 14.00 12.00
CA HIS A 138 0.37 15.45 11.94
C HIS A 138 1.69 15.99 11.36
N ARG A 139 1.58 16.96 10.44
CA ARG A 139 2.72 17.60 9.78
C ARG A 139 3.57 18.48 10.71
N THR A 140 2.95 19.05 11.74
CA THR A 140 3.58 20.01 12.66
C THR A 140 3.21 19.68 14.09
N ILE A 141 4.21 19.59 14.97
CA ILE A 141 4.05 19.32 16.40
C ILE A 141 4.96 20.27 17.16
N ASP A 142 4.43 20.94 18.18
CA ASP A 142 5.19 21.91 18.95
C ASP A 142 6.34 21.26 19.73
N GLY A 143 7.52 21.89 19.71
CA GLY A 143 8.74 21.35 20.30
C GLY A 143 9.47 20.31 19.45
N TYR A 144 8.91 19.95 18.28
CA TYR A 144 9.48 18.98 17.37
C TYR A 144 9.62 19.54 15.95
N LYS A 145 10.73 19.21 15.28
CA LYS A 145 10.98 19.57 13.89
C LYS A 145 10.68 18.37 13.00
N CYS A 146 9.88 18.58 11.96
CA CYS A 146 9.65 17.55 10.95
C CYS A 146 10.95 17.26 10.18
N LEU A 147 11.43 16.02 10.28
CA LEU A 147 12.69 15.55 9.71
C LEU A 147 12.50 15.04 8.29
N PHE A 148 11.47 14.23 8.05
CA PHE A 148 11.05 13.75 6.74
C PHE A 148 9.62 13.20 6.80
N TYR A 149 9.03 12.91 5.65
CA TYR A 149 7.71 12.30 5.55
C TYR A 149 7.73 11.10 4.62
N VAL A 150 6.78 10.19 4.82
CA VAL A 150 6.55 9.05 3.93
C VAL A 150 5.18 9.19 3.27
N ASN A 151 5.21 9.04 1.94
CA ASN A 151 3.99 9.01 1.15
C ASN A 151 3.25 7.69 1.33
N GLY A 152 1.93 7.76 1.43
CA GLY A 152 1.02 6.63 1.41
C GLY A 152 0.05 6.73 0.23
N PHE A 153 -0.62 5.64 -0.08
CA PHE A 153 -1.69 5.61 -1.08
C PHE A 153 -2.79 6.63 -0.72
N SER A 154 -3.25 7.38 -1.73
CA SER A 154 -4.36 8.32 -1.60
C SER A 154 -5.54 7.90 -2.48
N ARG A 155 -5.32 7.78 -3.79
CA ARG A 155 -6.39 7.43 -4.74
C ARG A 155 -5.87 6.86 -6.05
N LEU A 156 -6.77 6.20 -6.78
CA LEU A 156 -6.54 5.81 -8.17
C LEU A 156 -7.05 6.92 -9.10
N ARG A 157 -6.20 7.39 -10.01
CA ARG A 157 -6.54 8.39 -11.01
C ARG A 157 -6.48 7.78 -12.40
N ARG A 158 -7.53 7.98 -13.20
CA ARG A 158 -7.53 7.60 -14.61
C ARG A 158 -6.92 8.73 -15.44
N GLN A 159 -6.05 8.39 -16.39
CA GLN A 159 -5.49 9.35 -17.34
C GLN A 159 -5.57 8.84 -18.78
N SER A 160 -5.37 9.75 -19.75
CA SER A 160 -5.39 9.43 -21.18
C SER A 160 -4.07 8.84 -21.71
N GLY A 161 -3.04 8.70 -20.87
CA GLY A 161 -1.73 8.13 -21.23
C GLY A 161 -1.52 6.69 -20.75
N PHE A 162 -0.34 6.12 -21.00
CA PHE A 162 0.10 4.87 -20.40
C PHE A 162 1.04 5.14 -19.21
N PRO A 163 0.82 4.52 -18.03
CA PRO A 163 -0.28 3.61 -17.71
C PRO A 163 -1.63 4.35 -17.59
N PRO A 164 -2.77 3.74 -17.97
CA PRO A 164 -4.09 4.39 -17.97
C PRO A 164 -4.63 4.69 -16.57
N ILE A 165 -4.07 4.06 -15.55
CA ILE A 165 -4.39 4.25 -14.14
C ILE A 165 -3.08 4.59 -13.42
N ILE A 166 -3.08 5.70 -12.69
CA ILE A 166 -2.00 6.14 -11.80
C ILE A 166 -2.45 5.94 -10.36
N LEU A 167 -1.52 5.48 -9.51
CA LEU A 167 -1.67 5.55 -8.07
C LEU A 167 -1.13 6.88 -7.58
N ASP A 168 -2.03 7.74 -7.14
CA ASP A 168 -1.68 8.98 -6.45
C ASP A 168 -1.26 8.64 -5.03
N LYS A 169 -0.13 9.22 -4.61
CA LYS A 169 0.39 9.12 -3.25
C LYS A 169 0.47 10.52 -2.66
N GLU A 170 0.21 10.61 -1.36
CA GLU A 170 0.28 11.86 -0.60
C GLU A 170 1.04 11.63 0.70
N PRO A 171 1.64 12.68 1.30
CA PRO A 171 2.24 12.57 2.62
C PRO A 171 1.20 12.13 3.65
N LYS A 172 1.46 10.99 4.33
CA LYS A 172 0.55 10.45 5.36
C LYS A 172 1.19 10.34 6.72
N VAL A 173 2.51 10.15 6.77
CA VAL A 173 3.26 9.93 8.01
C VAL A 173 4.44 10.87 8.03
N TYR A 174 4.65 11.52 9.16
CA TYR A 174 5.72 12.47 9.39
C TYR A 174 6.58 11.99 10.53
N ILE A 175 7.89 12.04 10.32
CA ILE A 175 8.88 11.71 11.33
C ILE A 175 9.41 13.03 11.87
N HIS A 176 9.29 13.20 13.17
CA HIS A 176 9.73 14.41 13.85
C HIS A 176 10.88 14.13 14.80
N GLY A 177 11.72 15.13 14.99
CA GLY A 177 12.86 15.10 15.89
C GLY A 177 12.73 16.18 16.95
N ASN A 178 13.08 15.84 18.20
CA ASN A 178 13.02 16.79 19.30
C ASN A 178 14.03 17.93 19.08
N ILE A 179 13.56 19.18 19.09
CA ILE A 179 14.39 20.37 18.82
C ILE A 179 15.44 20.57 19.93
N ARG A 180 15.18 20.09 21.15
CA ARG A 180 16.12 20.16 22.28
C ARG A 180 17.38 19.30 22.06
N ASN A 181 17.35 18.37 21.11
CA ASN A 181 18.49 17.51 20.79
C ASN A 181 19.35 18.16 19.71
N GLU A 182 20.38 18.90 20.12
CA GLU A 182 21.25 19.66 19.19
C GLU A 182 21.93 18.77 18.15
N GLU A 183 22.42 17.59 18.56
CA GLU A 183 23.06 16.62 17.66
C GLU A 183 22.11 16.15 16.55
N LEU A 184 20.83 15.97 16.89
CA LEU A 184 19.80 15.58 15.94
C LEU A 184 19.57 16.69 14.90
N MET A 185 19.60 17.94 15.34
CA MET A 185 19.37 19.11 14.50
C MET A 185 20.54 19.44 13.57
N LEU A 186 21.76 19.04 13.94
CA LEU A 186 22.97 19.20 13.11
C LEU A 186 23.01 18.21 11.94
N LYS A 187 22.26 17.11 12.00
CA LYS A 187 22.25 16.08 10.96
C LYS A 187 21.49 16.57 9.71
N PRO A 188 21.97 16.25 8.49
CA PRO A 188 21.23 16.57 7.27
C PRO A 188 20.01 15.67 7.13
N TRP A 189 18.83 16.23 7.39
CA TRP A 189 17.54 15.58 7.17
C TRP A 189 16.90 16.07 5.87
N PRO A 190 16.14 15.22 5.15
CA PRO A 190 15.45 15.62 3.91
C PRO A 190 14.50 16.82 4.08
N GLY A 191 13.94 16.99 5.28
CA GLY A 191 12.93 17.99 5.59
C GLY A 191 11.54 17.58 5.11
N CYS A 192 10.55 18.40 5.49
CA CYS A 192 9.14 18.19 5.15
C CYS A 192 8.54 19.37 4.38
N SER A 193 9.32 19.96 3.46
CA SER A 193 8.93 21.10 2.61
C SER A 193 7.76 20.77 1.70
#